data_AF-A0A848X3E3-F1
#
_entry.id   AF-A0A848X3E3-F1
#
_cell.length_a   1.000
_cell.length_b   1.000
_cell.length_c   1.000
_cell.angle_alpha   90.00
_cell.angle_beta   90.00
_cell.angle_gamma   90.00
#
_symmetry.space_group_name_H-M   'P 1'
#
loop_
_entity.id
_entity.type
_entity.pdbx_description
1 polymer ?
#
loop_
_entity_poly.entity_id
_entity_poly.type
_entity_poly.pdbx_seq_one_letter_code
_entity_poly.pdbx_strand_id
1 'polypeptide(L)'
;MNSETTSEFDWRLDLKHSRDLTRPEKSGFELLLSWFENWRVSRQLSPGREAAVEFWRSQVLAKERENWQIDQWTQGIRWYLNWLTHCRDQGYSGQSISERVRLSVDRAGGRRGLARRTRQTYAGWVGRFAIYAGDEASVLNEETAREWLSHLVTDRKVSFSTQKQALNALNFFYRDVCGREDVDLKVTFRKTPKRIPNVFSFEQICRILDHLSPTCRLAAELQYGAGLRVSELLELRIKDIDLDRRQITVRSGKGDRDRVTVLPARLTARLTEWKEEIREIHEQDRRKELPGVALPNAFERKNPKAGKEWAWFWLFPAPRLSTDPDTGILRRHHFYDGSYGNALREAARRAGIEKRVRSHDLRHSFATHLLESGTDIRTLQELLGHADVSTTMIYTHVARNFSHAGATSPLDQFEQFDQFDQFDRLPLEILPSIGSIPSPTPAP
;
A
#
# COMPACT_ATOMS: atom_id res chain seq x y z
N MET A 1 -3.85 40.06 26.20
CA MET A 1 -4.30 41.02 25.16
C MET A 1 -3.15 41.12 24.18
N ASN A 2 -3.12 40.50 23.00
CA ASN A 2 -4.19 40.13 22.06
C ASN A 2 -4.20 38.61 21.79
N SER A 3 -5.38 38.00 21.90
CA SER A 3 -5.60 36.56 21.73
C SER A 3 -6.76 36.27 20.78
N GLU A 4 -6.87 37.01 19.67
CA GLU A 4 -8.04 36.88 18.76
C GLU A 4 -7.76 36.80 17.25
N THR A 5 -6.52 36.78 16.75
CA THR A 5 -6.29 36.88 15.29
C THR A 5 -5.41 35.78 14.69
N THR A 6 -5.85 34.51 14.76
CA THR A 6 -5.16 33.40 14.05
C THR A 6 -6.06 32.54 13.16
N SER A 7 -7.32 32.94 12.91
CA SER A 7 -8.26 32.22 12.02
C SER A 7 -8.81 33.08 10.88
N GLU A 8 -8.08 34.10 10.41
CA GLU A 8 -8.66 35.13 9.53
C GLU A 8 -8.45 34.95 8.02
N PHE A 9 -7.63 33.99 7.55
CA PHE A 9 -7.30 33.88 6.12
C PHE A 9 -7.46 32.45 5.58
N ASP A 10 -8.72 32.07 5.33
CA ASP A 10 -9.10 30.90 4.51
C ASP A 10 -9.82 31.40 3.25
N TRP A 11 -9.25 31.13 2.08
CA TRP A 11 -9.84 31.55 0.81
C TRP A 11 -11.28 31.06 0.65
N ARG A 12 -11.68 29.93 1.28
CA ARG A 12 -13.07 29.47 1.23
C ARG A 12 -14.01 30.41 1.98
N LEU A 13 -13.60 30.85 3.16
CA LEU A 13 -14.35 31.81 3.95
C LEU A 13 -14.39 33.16 3.22
N ASP A 14 -13.24 33.63 2.72
CA ASP A 14 -13.16 34.90 2.00
C ASP A 14 -13.94 34.90 0.69
N LEU A 15 -13.94 33.78 -0.03
CA LEU A 15 -14.76 33.60 -1.24
C LEU A 15 -16.26 33.64 -0.91
N LYS A 16 -16.66 32.97 0.18
CA LYS A 16 -18.06 32.97 0.65
C LYS A 16 -18.51 34.37 1.05
N HIS A 17 -17.63 35.13 1.73
CA HIS A 17 -17.89 36.47 2.22
C HIS A 17 -17.65 37.59 1.18
N SER A 18 -17.04 37.27 0.03
CA SER A 18 -16.80 38.23 -1.06
C SER A 18 -18.08 38.94 -1.48
N ARG A 19 -18.09 40.27 -1.44
CA ARG A 19 -19.27 41.07 -1.84
C ARG A 19 -19.35 41.29 -3.35
N ASP A 20 -18.22 41.10 -4.04
CA ASP A 20 -18.06 41.44 -5.45
C ASP A 20 -18.45 40.31 -6.41
N LEU A 21 -18.87 39.16 -5.87
CA LEU A 21 -19.18 37.95 -6.63
C LEU A 21 -20.63 37.51 -6.41
N THR A 22 -21.29 37.10 -7.50
CA THR A 22 -22.62 36.48 -7.45
C THR A 22 -22.55 35.06 -6.89
N ARG A 23 -23.70 34.51 -6.43
CA ARG A 23 -23.76 33.13 -5.92
C ARG A 23 -23.25 32.08 -6.93
N PRO A 24 -23.62 32.12 -8.24
CA PRO A 24 -23.09 31.17 -9.21
C PRO A 24 -21.58 31.27 -9.42
N GLU A 25 -21.02 32.48 -9.43
CA GLU A 25 -19.57 32.70 -9.56
C GLU A 25 -18.83 32.12 -8.36
N LYS A 26 -19.32 32.35 -7.13
CA LYS A 26 -18.74 31.78 -5.91
C LYS A 26 -18.69 30.25 -5.99
N SER A 27 -19.80 29.60 -6.36
CA SER A 27 -19.84 28.14 -6.51
C SER A 27 -18.89 27.62 -7.59
N GLY A 28 -18.80 28.30 -8.74
CA GLY A 28 -17.89 27.95 -9.82
C GLY A 28 -16.42 28.10 -9.42
N PHE A 29 -16.08 29.19 -8.73
CA PHE A 29 -14.73 29.44 -8.22
C PHE A 29 -14.37 28.42 -7.15
N GLU A 30 -15.27 28.12 -6.22
CA GLU A 30 -15.02 27.14 -5.15
C GLU A 30 -14.70 25.75 -5.71
N LEU A 31 -15.43 25.32 -6.75
CA LEU A 31 -15.20 24.04 -7.41
C LEU A 31 -13.81 23.99 -8.05
N LEU A 32 -13.45 25.01 -8.84
CA LEU A 32 -12.13 25.09 -9.47
C LEU A 32 -11.01 25.20 -8.45
N LEU A 33 -11.13 26.10 -7.48
CA LEU A 33 -10.08 26.36 -6.51
C LEU A 33 -9.89 25.17 -5.58
N SER A 34 -10.97 24.45 -5.23
CA SER A 34 -10.84 23.16 -4.53
C SER A 34 -10.12 22.12 -5.38
N TRP A 35 -10.38 22.06 -6.69
CA TRP A 35 -9.64 21.18 -7.60
C TRP A 35 -8.16 21.57 -7.69
N PHE A 36 -7.86 22.85 -7.88
CA PHE A 36 -6.51 23.39 -7.93
C PHE A 36 -5.74 23.14 -6.63
N GLU A 37 -6.35 23.42 -5.47
CA GLU A 37 -5.81 23.15 -4.14
C GLU A 37 -5.47 21.68 -3.95
N ASN A 38 -6.43 20.78 -4.22
CA ASN A 38 -6.19 19.34 -4.08
C ASN A 38 -5.07 18.86 -5.01
N TRP A 39 -5.03 19.36 -6.25
CA TRP A 39 -3.99 19.05 -7.21
C TRP A 39 -2.61 19.55 -6.75
N ARG A 40 -2.47 20.83 -6.37
CA ARG A 40 -1.18 21.42 -5.97
C ARG A 40 -0.65 20.76 -4.69
N VAL A 41 -1.54 20.52 -3.73
CA VAL A 41 -1.23 19.92 -2.43
C VAL A 41 -0.85 18.44 -2.57
N SER A 42 -1.39 17.74 -3.57
CA SER A 42 -0.95 16.37 -3.91
C SER A 42 0.45 16.32 -4.51
N ARG A 43 0.86 17.39 -5.22
CA ARG A 43 2.18 17.56 -5.83
C ARG A 43 3.19 18.29 -4.95
N GLN A 44 2.79 18.69 -3.73
CA GLN A 44 3.61 19.47 -2.80
C GLN A 44 4.07 20.83 -3.39
N LEU A 45 3.24 21.42 -4.25
CA LEU A 45 3.51 22.72 -4.85
C LEU A 45 3.02 23.85 -3.96
N SER A 46 3.86 24.87 -3.78
CA SER A 46 3.51 26.09 -3.06
C SER A 46 2.38 26.86 -3.75
N PRO A 47 1.51 27.54 -2.98
CA PRO A 47 0.48 28.38 -3.57
C PRO A 47 1.12 29.55 -4.32
N GLY A 48 0.70 29.79 -5.56
CA GLY A 48 1.23 30.88 -6.36
C GLY A 48 1.06 30.70 -7.87
N ARG A 49 1.61 31.67 -8.62
CA ARG A 49 1.45 31.77 -10.08
C ARG A 49 2.03 30.57 -10.82
N GLU A 50 3.19 30.05 -10.39
CA GLU A 50 3.85 28.91 -11.03
C GLU A 50 2.97 27.66 -10.97
N ALA A 51 2.47 27.31 -9.77
CA ALA A 51 1.55 26.19 -9.59
C ALA A 51 0.27 26.37 -10.41
N ALA A 52 -0.28 27.59 -10.46
CA ALA A 52 -1.47 27.89 -11.25
C ALA A 52 -1.23 27.69 -12.75
N VAL A 53 -0.07 28.10 -13.28
CA VAL A 53 0.29 27.90 -14.69
C VAL A 53 0.45 26.41 -15.02
N GLU A 54 1.13 25.65 -14.17
CA GLU A 54 1.30 24.21 -14.37
C GLU A 54 -0.05 23.47 -14.29
N PHE A 55 -0.90 23.83 -13.33
CA PHE A 55 -2.27 23.32 -13.24
C PHE A 55 -3.06 23.61 -14.52
N TRP A 56 -2.99 24.85 -14.99
CA TRP A 56 -3.72 25.28 -16.18
C TRP A 56 -3.33 24.45 -17.41
N ARG A 57 -2.01 24.30 -17.63
CA ARG A 57 -1.47 23.51 -18.75
C ARG A 57 -1.78 22.02 -18.64
N SER A 58 -1.60 21.46 -17.45
CA SER A 58 -1.63 20.00 -17.27
C SER A 58 -3.01 19.44 -16.93
N GLN A 59 -3.94 20.26 -16.44
CA GLN A 59 -5.25 19.82 -15.96
C GLN A 59 -6.39 20.48 -16.73
N VAL A 60 -6.38 21.82 -16.83
CA VAL A 60 -7.48 22.57 -17.44
C VAL A 60 -7.49 22.39 -18.95
N LEU A 61 -6.35 22.63 -19.61
CA LEU A 61 -6.18 22.52 -21.07
C LEU A 61 -5.90 21.10 -21.57
N ALA A 62 -5.82 20.11 -20.67
CA ALA A 62 -5.60 18.71 -21.05
C ALA A 62 -6.82 18.07 -21.74
N LYS A 63 -7.98 18.72 -21.70
CA LYS A 63 -9.22 18.31 -22.36
C LYS A 63 -9.91 19.54 -22.94
N GLU A 64 -10.73 19.35 -23.95
CA GLU A 64 -11.57 20.40 -24.52
C GLU A 64 -12.60 20.89 -23.49
N ARG A 65 -12.85 22.21 -23.49
CA ARG A 65 -13.70 22.95 -22.53
C ARG A 65 -14.49 24.01 -23.28
N GLU A 66 -15.67 24.34 -22.77
CA GLU A 66 -16.47 25.44 -23.31
C GLU A 66 -15.87 26.79 -22.91
N ASN A 67 -15.98 27.81 -23.78
CA ASN A 67 -15.36 29.12 -23.56
C ASN A 67 -15.78 29.78 -22.25
N TRP A 68 -17.06 29.68 -21.88
CA TRP A 68 -17.55 30.24 -20.61
C TRP A 68 -16.92 29.56 -19.39
N GLN A 69 -16.57 28.27 -19.48
CA GLN A 69 -15.87 27.55 -18.41
C GLN A 69 -14.45 28.05 -18.26
N ILE A 70 -13.75 28.25 -19.39
CA ILE A 70 -12.39 28.79 -19.41
C ILE A 70 -12.38 30.21 -18.81
N ASP A 71 -13.35 31.05 -19.18
CA ASP A 71 -13.46 32.41 -18.68
C ASP A 71 -13.75 32.44 -17.17
N GLN A 72 -14.75 31.67 -16.72
CA GLN A 72 -15.08 31.56 -15.30
C GLN A 72 -13.88 31.04 -14.49
N TRP A 73 -13.20 30.00 -15.00
CA TRP A 73 -12.06 29.43 -14.30
C TRP A 73 -10.85 30.37 -14.27
N THR A 74 -10.65 31.15 -15.33
CA THR A 74 -9.58 32.15 -15.40
C THR A 74 -9.81 33.22 -14.35
N GLN A 75 -11.04 33.68 -14.21
CA GLN A 75 -11.43 34.64 -13.17
C GLN A 75 -11.23 34.05 -11.76
N GLY A 76 -11.59 32.77 -11.55
CA GLY A 76 -11.36 32.08 -10.27
C GLY A 76 -9.88 32.01 -9.87
N ILE A 77 -8.99 31.64 -10.80
CA ILE A 77 -7.54 31.63 -10.55
C ILE A 77 -7.00 33.04 -10.30
N ARG A 78 -7.45 34.05 -11.08
CA ARG A 78 -7.04 35.45 -10.86
C ARG A 78 -7.46 35.95 -9.48
N TRP A 79 -8.71 35.67 -9.09
CA TRP A 79 -9.23 36.00 -7.76
C TRP A 79 -8.35 35.38 -6.66
N TYR A 80 -8.03 34.09 -6.78
CA TYR A 80 -7.18 33.41 -5.80
C TYR A 80 -5.74 33.94 -5.76
N LEU A 81 -5.13 34.28 -6.90
CA LEU A 81 -3.80 34.88 -6.94
C LEU A 81 -3.77 36.30 -6.32
N ASN A 82 -4.83 37.08 -6.52
CA ASN A 82 -4.98 38.38 -5.87
C ASN A 82 -5.17 38.20 -4.36
N TRP A 83 -6.00 37.24 -3.95
CA TRP A 83 -6.15 36.87 -2.54
C TRP A 83 -4.81 36.47 -1.90
N LEU A 84 -4.00 35.63 -2.57
CA LEU A 84 -2.66 35.29 -2.07
C LEU A 84 -1.72 36.50 -1.95
N THR A 85 -1.84 37.46 -2.85
CA THR A 85 -1.06 38.71 -2.80
C THR A 85 -1.47 39.52 -1.57
N HIS A 86 -2.78 39.68 -1.34
CA HIS A 86 -3.32 40.33 -0.16
C HIS A 86 -2.89 39.64 1.14
N CYS A 87 -2.95 38.29 1.21
CA CYS A 87 -2.44 37.54 2.34
C CYS A 87 -0.97 37.85 2.62
N ARG A 88 -0.12 37.88 1.58
CA ARG A 88 1.31 38.15 1.71
C ARG A 88 1.57 39.56 2.23
N ASP A 89 0.85 40.56 1.74
CA ASP A 89 0.96 41.94 2.19
C ASP A 89 0.58 42.10 3.67
N GLN A 90 -0.34 41.26 4.16
CA GLN A 90 -0.74 41.18 5.56
C GLN A 90 0.16 40.23 6.39
N GLY A 91 1.22 39.64 5.81
CA GLY A 91 2.16 38.76 6.50
C GLY A 91 1.73 37.30 6.63
N TYR A 92 0.68 36.87 5.92
CA TYR A 92 0.15 35.50 5.94
C TYR A 92 0.68 34.66 4.77
N SER A 93 0.86 33.35 5.01
CA SER A 93 1.42 32.45 4.00
C SER A 93 0.46 32.05 2.88
N GLY A 94 -0.84 32.29 3.02
CA GLY A 94 -1.89 31.87 2.09
C GLY A 94 -2.11 30.35 2.03
N GLN A 95 -1.42 29.59 2.88
CA GLN A 95 -1.55 28.13 2.97
C GLN A 95 -2.70 27.74 3.89
N SER A 96 -3.51 26.78 3.45
CA SER A 96 -4.57 26.21 4.28
C SER A 96 -4.00 25.58 5.57
N ILE A 97 -4.81 25.52 6.62
CA ILE A 97 -4.40 24.89 7.88
C ILE A 97 -3.94 23.44 7.69
N SER A 98 -4.65 22.69 6.83
CA SER A 98 -4.29 21.33 6.47
C SER A 98 -2.90 21.25 5.84
N GLU A 99 -2.57 22.18 4.93
CA GLU A 99 -1.25 22.25 4.32
C GLU A 99 -0.15 22.60 5.33
N ARG A 100 -0.38 23.63 6.17
CA ARG A 100 0.58 24.03 7.21
C ARG A 100 0.90 22.86 8.13
N VAL A 101 -0.11 22.18 8.63
CA VAL A 101 0.04 21.03 9.53
C VAL A 101 0.73 19.85 8.85
N ARG A 102 0.37 19.54 7.59
CA ARG A 102 1.05 18.50 6.80
C ARG A 102 2.54 18.77 6.66
N LEU A 103 2.92 20.00 6.32
CA LEU A 103 4.32 20.41 6.16
C LEU A 103 5.07 20.37 7.50
N SER A 104 4.44 20.82 8.59
CA SER A 104 5.04 20.77 9.93
C SER A 104 5.30 19.34 10.39
N VAL A 105 4.35 18.42 10.17
CA VAL A 105 4.51 16.99 10.45
C VAL A 105 5.61 16.37 9.59
N ASP A 106 5.65 16.69 8.29
CA ASP A 106 6.70 16.17 7.40
C ASP A 106 8.09 16.64 7.81
N ARG A 107 8.25 17.94 8.11
CA ARG A 107 9.52 18.53 8.58
C ARG A 107 9.95 17.94 9.92
N ALA A 108 9.05 17.85 10.89
CA ALA A 108 9.34 17.24 12.20
C ALA A 108 9.71 15.76 12.04
N GLY A 109 9.00 15.04 11.18
CA GLY A 109 9.30 13.65 10.85
C GLY A 109 10.68 13.49 10.21
N GLY A 110 11.06 14.42 9.32
CA GLY A 110 12.40 14.47 8.72
C GLY A 110 13.50 14.66 9.76
N ARG A 111 13.33 15.63 10.68
CA ARG A 111 14.26 15.86 11.81
C ARG A 111 14.41 14.64 12.71
N ARG A 112 13.32 13.89 12.92
CA ARG A 112 13.31 12.64 13.71
C ARG A 112 13.85 11.42 12.96
N GLY A 113 14.21 11.54 11.69
CA GLY A 113 14.69 10.43 10.87
C GLY A 113 13.61 9.41 10.52
N LEU A 114 12.33 9.81 10.50
CA LEU A 114 11.24 8.93 10.09
C LEU A 114 11.30 8.64 8.58
N ALA A 115 11.03 7.39 8.22
CA ALA A 115 10.93 6.98 6.82
C ALA A 115 9.90 7.84 6.05
N ARG A 116 10.19 8.17 4.78
CA ARG A 116 9.34 9.01 3.93
C ARG A 116 7.88 8.57 3.91
N ARG A 117 7.61 7.27 3.79
CA ARG A 117 6.25 6.71 3.79
C ARG A 117 5.53 6.93 5.13
N THR A 118 6.24 6.88 6.25
CA THR A 118 5.72 7.21 7.58
C THR A 118 5.38 8.69 7.67
N ARG A 119 6.28 9.57 7.23
CA ARG A 119 6.04 11.03 7.19
C ARG A 119 4.79 11.37 6.37
N GLN A 120 4.68 10.81 5.16
CA GLN A 120 3.51 10.99 4.29
C GLN A 120 2.22 10.48 4.93
N THR A 121 2.27 9.31 5.58
CA THR A 121 1.12 8.73 6.27
C THR A 121 0.68 9.61 7.43
N TYR A 122 1.62 10.06 8.26
CA TYR A 122 1.32 10.92 9.40
C TYR A 122 0.79 12.26 8.92
N ALA A 123 1.50 12.95 8.02
CA ALA A 123 1.02 14.19 7.43
C ALA A 123 -0.38 14.02 6.82
N GLY A 124 -0.63 12.94 6.07
CA GLY A 124 -1.95 12.66 5.51
C GLY A 124 -3.06 12.43 6.55
N TRP A 125 -2.77 11.85 7.71
CA TRP A 125 -3.74 11.74 8.81
C TRP A 125 -3.98 13.10 9.49
N VAL A 126 -2.92 13.81 9.85
CA VAL A 126 -3.07 15.09 10.56
C VAL A 126 -3.67 16.17 9.65
N GLY A 127 -3.40 16.13 8.35
CA GLY A 127 -4.08 16.99 7.37
C GLY A 127 -5.59 16.73 7.28
N ARG A 128 -6.04 15.47 7.42
CA ARG A 128 -7.48 15.13 7.48
C ARG A 128 -8.11 15.56 8.80
N PHE A 129 -7.37 15.46 9.91
CA PHE A 129 -7.78 16.01 11.19
C PHE A 129 -7.93 17.53 11.12
N ALA A 130 -6.97 18.23 10.52
CA ALA A 130 -7.02 19.69 10.36
C ALA A 130 -8.23 20.15 9.53
N ILE A 131 -8.63 19.38 8.51
CA ILE A 131 -9.87 19.65 7.76
C ILE A 131 -11.10 19.47 8.64
N TYR A 132 -11.12 18.46 9.51
CA TYR A 132 -12.23 18.22 10.45
C TYR A 132 -12.32 19.30 11.53
N ALA A 133 -11.18 19.72 12.07
CA ALA A 133 -11.10 20.74 13.11
C ALA A 133 -11.46 22.15 12.60
N GLY A 134 -11.19 22.45 11.33
CA GLY A 134 -11.61 23.68 10.67
C GLY A 134 -10.72 24.90 10.96
N ASP A 135 -10.28 25.08 12.20
CA ASP A 135 -9.47 26.23 12.65
C ASP A 135 -8.25 25.84 13.51
N GLU A 136 -7.39 26.82 13.79
CA GLU A 136 -6.11 26.60 14.49
C GLU A 136 -6.28 26.29 15.99
N ALA A 137 -7.24 26.91 16.66
CA ALA A 137 -7.51 26.63 18.07
C ALA A 137 -8.03 25.19 18.24
N SER A 138 -8.92 24.76 17.36
CA SER A 138 -9.47 23.40 17.31
C SER A 138 -8.40 22.37 16.94
N VAL A 139 -7.49 22.67 16.02
CA VAL A 139 -6.35 21.78 15.70
C VAL A 139 -5.39 21.60 16.88
N LEU A 140 -5.21 22.63 17.69
CA LEU A 140 -4.38 22.55 18.89
C LEU A 140 -5.16 21.94 20.07
N ASN A 141 -6.47 21.77 20.00
CA ASN A 141 -7.25 21.18 21.08
C ASN A 141 -7.24 19.64 21.01
N GLU A 142 -6.74 19.00 22.08
CA GLU A 142 -6.74 17.54 22.19
C GLU A 142 -8.15 16.96 22.23
N GLU A 143 -9.15 17.67 22.77
CA GLU A 143 -10.53 17.19 22.79
C GLU A 143 -11.07 17.00 21.37
N THR A 144 -10.84 17.96 20.50
CA THR A 144 -11.20 17.87 19.08
C THR A 144 -10.53 16.67 18.40
N ALA A 145 -9.30 16.34 18.79
CA ALA A 145 -8.62 15.14 18.30
C ALA A 145 -9.28 13.84 18.81
N ARG A 146 -9.75 13.79 20.07
CA ARG A 146 -10.48 12.63 20.62
C ARG A 146 -11.84 12.45 19.94
N GLU A 147 -12.57 13.53 19.74
CA GLU A 147 -13.83 13.56 19.00
C GLU A 147 -13.64 13.03 17.58
N TRP A 148 -12.61 13.53 16.86
CA TRP A 148 -12.31 13.06 15.52
C TRP A 148 -11.94 11.59 15.46
N LEU A 149 -11.09 11.11 16.38
CA LEU A 149 -10.72 9.70 16.47
C LEU A 149 -11.93 8.80 16.77
N SER A 150 -12.94 9.32 17.48
CA SER A 150 -14.20 8.65 17.76
C SER A 150 -15.09 8.63 16.51
N HIS A 151 -15.23 9.76 15.81
CA HIS A 151 -15.92 9.89 14.53
C HIS A 151 -15.36 8.94 13.45
N LEU A 152 -14.06 8.67 13.45
CA LEU A 152 -13.47 7.66 12.55
C LEU A 152 -14.06 6.25 12.78
N VAL A 153 -14.43 5.91 14.01
CA VAL A 153 -14.99 4.59 14.36
C VAL A 153 -16.50 4.55 14.16
N THR A 154 -17.22 5.55 14.69
CA THR A 154 -18.68 5.57 14.69
C THR A 154 -19.24 5.81 13.30
N ASP A 155 -18.73 6.81 12.61
CA ASP A 155 -19.30 7.30 11.35
C ASP A 155 -18.56 6.72 10.15
N ARG A 156 -17.23 6.72 10.19
CA ARG A 156 -16.38 6.22 9.08
C ARG A 156 -16.11 4.71 9.16
N LYS A 157 -16.47 4.06 10.26
CA LYS A 157 -16.35 2.60 10.48
C LYS A 157 -14.97 2.04 10.11
N VAL A 158 -13.90 2.77 10.43
CA VAL A 158 -12.53 2.36 10.07
C VAL A 158 -12.06 1.15 10.86
N SER A 159 -11.10 0.39 10.32
CA SER A 159 -10.49 -0.73 11.05
C SER A 159 -9.62 -0.26 12.21
N PHE A 160 -9.37 -1.15 13.18
CA PHE A 160 -8.44 -0.90 14.30
C PHE A 160 -7.06 -0.45 13.82
N SER A 161 -6.50 -1.10 12.80
CA SER A 161 -5.18 -0.75 12.26
C SER A 161 -5.15 0.65 11.67
N THR A 162 -6.24 1.07 11.03
CA THR A 162 -6.41 2.38 10.41
C THR A 162 -6.51 3.46 11.49
N GLN A 163 -7.34 3.24 12.51
CA GLN A 163 -7.48 4.15 13.63
C GLN A 163 -6.18 4.28 14.42
N LYS A 164 -5.48 3.18 14.67
CA LYS A 164 -4.18 3.19 15.35
C LYS A 164 -3.13 4.02 14.59
N GLN A 165 -3.15 4.01 13.26
CA GLN A 165 -2.29 4.90 12.47
C GLN A 165 -2.66 6.37 12.65
N ALA A 166 -3.95 6.69 12.66
CA ALA A 166 -4.43 8.06 12.91
C ALA A 166 -4.02 8.54 14.32
N LEU A 167 -4.23 7.70 15.34
CA LEU A 167 -3.80 7.98 16.73
C LEU A 167 -2.29 8.26 16.77
N ASN A 168 -1.48 7.36 16.21
CA ASN A 168 -0.02 7.53 16.23
C ASN A 168 0.43 8.80 15.52
N ALA A 169 -0.25 9.18 14.42
CA ALA A 169 0.03 10.42 13.71
C ALA A 169 -0.32 11.66 14.55
N LEU A 170 -1.44 11.63 15.27
CA LEU A 170 -1.84 12.72 16.17
C LEU A 170 -0.93 12.82 17.39
N ASN A 171 -0.56 11.69 18.02
CA ASN A 171 0.40 11.68 19.11
C ASN A 171 1.76 12.26 18.65
N PHE A 172 2.21 11.90 17.45
CA PHE A 172 3.41 12.48 16.85
C PHE A 172 3.24 13.99 16.63
N PHE A 173 2.09 14.44 16.12
CA PHE A 173 1.84 15.87 15.93
C PHE A 173 1.87 16.65 17.24
N TYR A 174 1.09 16.27 18.25
CA TYR A 174 1.06 16.99 19.52
C TYR A 174 2.40 16.99 20.23
N ARG A 175 3.12 15.85 20.22
CA ARG A 175 4.42 15.75 20.88
C ARG A 175 5.54 16.44 20.11
N ASP A 176 5.74 16.10 18.84
CA ASP A 176 6.93 16.48 18.06
C ASP A 176 6.74 17.77 17.25
N VAL A 177 5.50 18.19 17.01
CA VAL A 177 5.17 19.44 16.30
C VAL A 177 4.71 20.52 17.28
N CYS A 178 3.77 20.20 18.18
CA CYS A 178 3.23 21.16 19.14
C CYS A 178 4.03 21.25 20.46
N GLY A 179 5.00 20.34 20.69
CA GLY A 179 5.89 20.38 21.86
C GLY A 179 5.25 19.94 23.17
N ARG A 180 4.19 19.12 23.14
CA ARG A 180 3.53 18.61 24.35
C ARG A 180 4.28 17.42 24.93
N GLU A 181 4.57 17.46 26.24
CA GLU A 181 5.33 16.40 26.92
C GLU A 181 4.49 15.15 27.22
N ASP A 182 3.21 15.31 27.56
CA ASP A 182 2.28 14.23 27.83
C ASP A 182 1.05 14.35 26.91
N VAL A 183 0.88 13.38 26.00
CA VAL A 183 -0.24 13.35 25.05
C VAL A 183 -0.98 12.05 25.27
N ASP A 184 -2.11 12.14 25.97
CA ASP A 184 -3.02 11.03 26.17
C ASP A 184 -4.40 11.34 25.56
N LEU A 185 -4.59 10.86 24.33
CA LEU A 185 -5.87 10.97 23.64
C LEU A 185 -6.92 9.97 24.17
N LYS A 186 -6.61 9.14 25.18
CA LYS A 186 -7.54 8.27 25.94
C LYS A 186 -8.57 7.49 25.11
N VAL A 187 -8.22 7.09 23.89
CA VAL A 187 -9.16 6.38 23.02
C VAL A 187 -9.16 4.89 23.33
N THR A 188 -10.32 4.36 23.72
CA THR A 188 -10.51 2.91 23.86
C THR A 188 -10.80 2.29 22.50
N PHE A 189 -10.12 1.19 22.21
CA PHE A 189 -10.17 0.56 20.89
C PHE A 189 -10.70 -0.86 20.97
N ARG A 190 -11.66 -1.20 20.10
CA ARG A 190 -12.01 -2.61 19.84
C ARG A 190 -11.00 -3.20 18.87
N LYS A 191 -10.17 -4.14 19.32
CA LYS A 191 -9.25 -4.87 18.44
C LYS A 191 -10.06 -5.61 17.37
N THR A 192 -9.72 -5.40 16.10
CA THR A 192 -10.27 -6.20 15.02
C THR A 192 -9.73 -7.64 15.16
N PRO A 193 -10.58 -8.68 15.04
CA PRO A 193 -10.11 -10.06 15.06
C PRO A 193 -9.06 -10.30 13.96
N LYS A 194 -8.01 -11.05 14.30
CA LYS A 194 -6.97 -11.44 13.33
C LYS A 194 -7.63 -12.31 12.26
N ARG A 195 -7.53 -11.90 10.99
CA ARG A 195 -8.01 -12.71 9.86
C ARG A 195 -6.98 -13.77 9.50
N ILE A 196 -7.48 -14.93 9.09
CA ILE A 196 -6.65 -16.01 8.56
C ILE A 196 -5.98 -15.50 7.26
N PRO A 197 -4.66 -15.67 7.09
CA PRO A 197 -3.96 -15.32 5.86
C PRO A 197 -4.59 -15.99 4.64
N ASN A 198 -4.64 -15.27 3.52
CA ASN A 198 -5.04 -15.88 2.26
C ASN A 198 -3.87 -16.71 1.72
N VAL A 199 -4.08 -18.01 1.56
CA VAL A 199 -3.09 -18.98 1.06
C VAL A 199 -3.66 -19.66 -0.17
N PHE A 200 -2.81 -19.75 -1.21
CA PHE A 200 -3.07 -20.46 -2.46
C PHE A 200 -2.40 -21.81 -2.46
N SER A 201 -3.04 -22.81 -3.05
CA SER A 201 -2.43 -24.11 -3.30
C SER A 201 -1.28 -24.00 -4.31
N PHE A 202 -0.41 -25.00 -4.35
CA PHE A 202 0.67 -25.09 -5.34
C PHE A 202 0.17 -24.92 -6.78
N GLU A 203 -0.92 -25.60 -7.15
CA GLU A 203 -1.50 -25.50 -8.50
C GLU A 203 -1.98 -24.08 -8.82
N GLN A 204 -2.64 -23.42 -7.86
CA GLN A 204 -3.06 -22.03 -8.02
C GLN A 204 -1.87 -21.10 -8.21
N ILE A 205 -0.78 -21.30 -7.45
CA ILE A 205 0.46 -20.54 -7.63
C ILE A 205 1.03 -20.75 -9.03
N CYS A 206 1.13 -21.99 -9.51
CA CYS A 206 1.62 -22.28 -10.87
C CYS A 206 0.79 -21.56 -11.94
N ARG A 207 -0.55 -21.68 -11.88
CA ARG A 207 -1.44 -20.99 -12.82
C ARG A 207 -1.25 -19.47 -12.81
N ILE A 208 -1.10 -18.85 -11.63
CA ILE A 208 -0.82 -17.41 -11.53
C ILE A 208 0.51 -17.07 -12.22
N LEU A 209 1.57 -17.85 -11.97
CA LEU A 209 2.90 -17.60 -12.51
C LEU A 209 2.95 -17.71 -14.04
N ASP A 210 2.19 -18.63 -14.63
CA ASP A 210 2.15 -18.85 -16.08
C ASP A 210 1.48 -17.71 -16.86
N HIS A 211 0.66 -16.90 -16.20
CA HIS A 211 0.03 -15.72 -16.82
C HIS A 211 0.81 -14.40 -16.60
N LEU A 212 1.99 -14.44 -15.97
CA LEU A 212 2.84 -13.27 -15.78
C LEU A 212 3.81 -13.07 -16.95
N SER A 213 4.16 -11.81 -17.22
CA SER A 213 5.28 -11.50 -18.12
C SER A 213 6.60 -12.02 -17.55
N PRO A 214 7.63 -12.30 -18.37
CA PRO A 214 8.88 -12.92 -17.90
C PRO A 214 9.53 -12.22 -16.70
N THR A 215 9.61 -10.89 -16.71
CA THR A 215 10.15 -10.10 -15.59
C THR A 215 9.32 -10.26 -14.31
N CYS A 216 7.99 -10.13 -14.43
CA CYS A 216 7.09 -10.24 -13.27
C CYS A 216 7.01 -11.69 -12.76
N ARG A 217 7.13 -12.68 -13.65
CA ARG A 217 7.19 -14.11 -13.32
C ARG A 217 8.40 -14.41 -12.47
N LEU A 218 9.61 -14.00 -12.89
CA LEU A 218 10.84 -14.20 -12.11
C LEU A 218 10.75 -13.51 -10.74
N ALA A 219 10.21 -12.28 -10.69
CA ALA A 219 9.98 -11.57 -9.43
C ALA A 219 9.02 -12.33 -8.51
N ALA A 220 7.91 -12.87 -9.05
CA ALA A 220 6.93 -13.63 -8.28
C ALA A 220 7.45 -15.01 -7.84
N GLU A 221 8.22 -15.70 -8.69
CA GLU A 221 8.91 -16.94 -8.36
C GLU A 221 9.91 -16.74 -7.23
N LEU A 222 10.68 -15.64 -7.23
CA LEU A 222 11.54 -15.27 -6.11
C LEU A 222 10.74 -14.90 -4.87
N GLN A 223 9.67 -14.13 -5.02
CA GLN A 223 8.86 -13.72 -3.88
C GLN A 223 8.26 -14.93 -3.14
N TYR A 224 7.71 -15.86 -3.91
CA TYR A 224 7.21 -17.13 -3.42
C TYR A 224 8.34 -18.00 -2.90
N GLY A 225 9.37 -18.29 -3.70
CA GLY A 225 10.40 -19.27 -3.33
C GLY A 225 11.37 -18.82 -2.23
N ALA A 226 11.48 -17.52 -1.95
CA ALA A 226 12.37 -16.96 -0.93
C ALA A 226 11.63 -16.21 0.20
N GLY A 227 10.30 -16.18 0.16
CA GLY A 227 9.47 -15.53 1.18
C GLY A 227 9.68 -14.03 1.32
N LEU A 228 9.99 -13.32 0.24
CA LEU A 228 10.34 -11.88 0.28
C LEU A 228 9.09 -10.98 0.46
N ARG A 229 9.24 -9.87 1.20
CA ARG A 229 8.26 -8.77 1.10
C ARG A 229 8.41 -8.11 -0.28
N VAL A 230 7.36 -7.47 -0.77
CA VAL A 230 7.42 -6.79 -2.07
C VAL A 230 8.48 -5.68 -2.11
N SER A 231 8.66 -4.93 -1.02
CA SER A 231 9.73 -3.93 -0.94
C SER A 231 11.11 -4.59 -0.96
N GLU A 232 11.30 -5.64 -0.15
CA GLU A 232 12.56 -6.42 -0.11
C GLU A 232 12.91 -6.96 -1.50
N LEU A 233 11.95 -7.56 -2.20
CA LEU A 233 12.11 -8.13 -3.54
C LEU A 233 12.55 -7.08 -4.57
N LEU A 234 11.83 -5.95 -4.62
CA LEU A 234 12.05 -4.94 -5.66
C LEU A 234 13.32 -4.13 -5.38
N GLU A 235 13.71 -3.98 -4.11
CA GLU A 235 14.93 -3.28 -3.70
C GLU A 235 16.19 -4.17 -3.72
N LEU A 236 16.07 -5.45 -4.10
CA LEU A 236 17.23 -6.33 -4.26
C LEU A 236 18.24 -5.74 -5.24
N ARG A 237 19.52 -5.87 -4.89
CA ARG A 237 20.64 -5.47 -5.74
C ARG A 237 21.38 -6.69 -6.29
N ILE A 238 22.19 -6.50 -7.32
CA ILE A 238 22.98 -7.57 -7.93
C ILE A 238 23.85 -8.33 -6.91
N LYS A 239 24.48 -7.61 -5.98
CA LYS A 239 25.33 -8.17 -4.92
C LYS A 239 24.59 -8.94 -3.84
N ASP A 240 23.26 -8.80 -3.76
CA ASP A 240 22.45 -9.44 -2.74
C ASP A 240 22.10 -10.89 -3.11
N ILE A 241 22.39 -11.29 -4.35
CA ILE A 241 22.19 -12.64 -4.88
C ILE A 241 23.52 -13.39 -4.91
N ASP A 242 23.64 -14.38 -4.03
CA ASP A 242 24.73 -15.35 -4.01
C ASP A 242 24.24 -16.66 -4.64
N LEU A 243 24.66 -16.91 -5.89
CA LEU A 243 24.25 -18.09 -6.65
C LEU A 243 24.98 -19.35 -6.16
N ASP A 244 26.21 -19.22 -5.67
CA ASP A 244 27.05 -20.33 -5.24
C ASP A 244 26.54 -20.90 -3.91
N ARG A 245 26.26 -20.01 -2.96
CA ARG A 245 25.66 -20.38 -1.66
C ARG A 245 24.15 -20.57 -1.73
N ARG A 246 23.51 -20.22 -2.86
CA ARG A 246 22.06 -20.21 -3.07
C ARG A 246 21.34 -19.43 -1.97
N GLN A 247 21.78 -18.20 -1.77
CA GLN A 247 21.28 -17.32 -0.72
C GLN A 247 20.93 -15.94 -1.26
N ILE A 248 19.92 -15.34 -0.65
CA ILE A 248 19.55 -13.95 -0.87
C ILE A 248 19.78 -13.18 0.43
N THR A 249 20.60 -12.15 0.37
CA THR A 249 20.81 -11.23 1.50
C THR A 249 19.83 -10.08 1.40
N VAL A 250 18.84 -10.06 2.28
CA VAL A 250 17.87 -8.95 2.37
C VAL A 250 18.44 -7.90 3.31
N ARG A 251 18.72 -6.72 2.79
CA ARG A 251 19.30 -5.60 3.55
C ARG A 251 18.24 -4.63 4.04
N SER A 252 18.50 -4.00 5.18
CA SER A 252 17.64 -2.97 5.76
C SER A 252 16.17 -3.41 5.88
N GLY A 253 15.95 -4.63 6.37
CA GLY A 253 14.61 -5.13 6.70
C GLY A 253 13.92 -4.29 7.78
N LYS A 254 12.72 -4.69 8.21
CA LYS A 254 11.99 -3.97 9.27
C LYS A 254 12.85 -3.82 10.53
N GLY A 255 13.19 -2.57 10.88
CA GLY A 255 14.08 -2.26 12.01
C GLY A 255 15.57 -2.22 11.65
N ASP A 256 15.90 -2.04 10.37
CA ASP A 256 17.26 -1.98 9.82
C ASP A 256 18.10 -3.24 10.15
N ARG A 257 17.44 -4.40 10.14
CA ARG A 257 18.11 -5.69 10.34
C ARG A 257 18.24 -6.43 9.01
N ASP A 258 19.46 -6.81 8.71
CA ASP A 258 19.77 -7.70 7.61
C ASP A 258 19.35 -9.14 7.96
N ARG A 259 18.94 -9.89 6.94
CA ARG A 259 18.64 -11.32 7.07
C ARG A 259 18.99 -12.05 5.79
N VAL A 260 19.28 -13.33 5.92
CA VAL A 260 19.49 -14.22 4.78
C VAL A 260 18.24 -15.09 4.59
N THR A 261 17.88 -15.33 3.33
CA THR A 261 16.84 -16.29 2.96
C THR A 261 17.33 -17.20 1.84
N VAL A 262 16.59 -18.27 1.58
CA VAL A 262 16.91 -19.27 0.56
C VAL A 262 16.76 -18.70 -0.85
N LEU A 263 17.65 -19.10 -1.75
CA LEU A 263 17.46 -18.93 -3.19
C LEU A 263 16.96 -20.26 -3.80
N PRO A 264 15.81 -20.26 -4.49
CA PRO A 264 15.33 -21.48 -5.15
C PRO A 264 16.31 -21.97 -6.21
N ALA A 265 16.81 -23.20 -6.06
CA ALA A 265 17.82 -23.77 -6.97
C ALA A 265 17.38 -23.74 -8.44
N ARG A 266 16.09 -23.95 -8.71
CA ARG A 266 15.50 -23.89 -10.06
C ARG A 266 15.61 -22.53 -10.75
N LEU A 267 15.83 -21.44 -10.00
CA LEU A 267 15.95 -20.09 -10.55
C LEU A 267 17.39 -19.70 -10.85
N THR A 268 18.38 -20.53 -10.50
CA THR A 268 19.81 -20.19 -10.67
C THR A 268 20.15 -19.88 -12.12
N ALA A 269 19.80 -20.77 -13.06
CA ALA A 269 20.07 -20.56 -14.48
C ALA A 269 19.36 -19.31 -15.03
N ARG A 270 18.06 -19.17 -14.73
CA ARG A 270 17.27 -18.01 -15.16
C ARG A 270 17.78 -16.70 -14.58
N LEU A 271 18.28 -16.70 -13.34
CA LEU A 271 18.86 -15.50 -12.72
C LEU A 271 20.21 -15.13 -13.31
N THR A 272 21.02 -16.10 -13.72
CA THR A 272 22.26 -15.85 -14.45
C THR A 272 21.95 -15.14 -15.77
N GLU A 273 21.02 -15.66 -16.57
CA GLU A 273 20.57 -15.02 -17.82
C GLU A 273 20.01 -13.62 -17.56
N TRP A 274 19.13 -13.48 -16.55
CA TRP A 274 18.54 -12.21 -16.18
C TRP A 274 19.58 -11.17 -15.74
N LYS A 275 20.64 -11.59 -15.04
CA LYS A 275 21.77 -10.72 -14.68
C LYS A 275 22.51 -10.21 -15.91
N GLU A 276 22.66 -11.01 -16.96
CA GLU A 276 23.27 -10.56 -18.21
C GLU A 276 22.35 -9.60 -18.97
N GLU A 277 21.05 -9.89 -19.08
CA GLU A 277 20.05 -8.97 -19.67
C GLU A 277 20.07 -7.58 -18.97
N ILE A 278 20.16 -7.57 -17.64
CA ILE A 278 20.22 -6.33 -16.86
C ILE A 278 21.58 -5.63 -17.02
N ARG A 279 22.66 -6.38 -17.22
CA ARG A 279 23.99 -5.79 -17.41
C ARG A 279 24.00 -4.89 -18.64
N GLU A 280 23.30 -5.26 -19.71
CA GLU A 280 23.14 -4.39 -20.88
C GLU A 280 22.46 -3.06 -20.52
N ILE A 281 21.41 -3.08 -19.70
CA ILE A 281 20.73 -1.87 -19.22
C ILE A 281 21.68 -1.00 -18.39
N HIS A 282 22.45 -1.61 -17.48
CA HIS A 282 23.44 -0.91 -16.66
C HIS A 282 24.52 -0.26 -17.53
N GLU A 283 25.08 -0.98 -18.49
CA GLU A 283 26.07 -0.47 -19.42
C GLU A 283 25.52 0.67 -20.28
N GLN A 284 24.29 0.56 -20.76
CA GLN A 284 23.62 1.66 -21.47
C GLN A 284 23.47 2.90 -20.59
N ASP A 285 23.08 2.73 -19.32
CA ASP A 285 23.01 3.82 -18.35
C ASP A 285 24.39 4.46 -18.11
N ARG A 286 25.47 3.66 -18.12
CA ARG A 286 26.86 4.15 -18.01
C ARG A 286 27.30 4.91 -19.25
N ARG A 287 27.02 4.39 -20.47
CA ARG A 287 27.33 5.06 -21.76
C ARG A 287 26.61 6.40 -21.91
N LYS A 288 25.39 6.51 -21.38
CA LYS A 288 24.61 7.76 -21.34
C LYS A 288 24.98 8.68 -20.18
N GLU A 289 26.02 8.34 -19.42
CA GLU A 289 26.52 9.10 -18.26
C GLU A 289 25.46 9.41 -17.19
N LEU A 290 24.44 8.54 -17.07
CA LEU A 290 23.34 8.78 -16.14
C LEU A 290 23.82 8.75 -14.67
N PRO A 291 23.13 9.47 -13.77
CA PRO A 291 23.35 9.32 -12.33
C PRO A 291 23.28 7.87 -11.87
N GLY A 292 23.97 7.55 -10.78
CA GLY A 292 23.90 6.23 -10.17
C GLY A 292 22.51 5.93 -9.60
N VAL A 293 22.21 4.66 -9.36
CA VAL A 293 20.99 4.27 -8.62
C VAL A 293 21.03 4.84 -7.20
N ALA A 294 19.85 5.01 -6.60
CA ALA A 294 19.74 5.47 -5.22
C ALA A 294 20.48 4.51 -4.26
N LEU A 295 21.21 5.08 -3.31
CA LEU A 295 21.95 4.35 -2.27
C LEU A 295 21.31 4.58 -0.90
N PRO A 296 21.47 3.64 0.06
CA PRO A 296 20.84 3.78 1.37
C PRO A 296 21.46 4.90 2.20
N ASN A 297 20.62 5.71 2.86
CA ASN A 297 21.01 6.67 3.90
C ASN A 297 22.19 7.57 3.47
N ALA A 298 23.12 7.83 4.39
CA ALA A 298 24.32 8.61 4.15
C ALA A 298 25.41 7.86 3.35
N PHE A 299 25.13 6.65 2.83
CA PHE A 299 26.13 5.87 2.11
C PHE A 299 26.54 6.53 0.79
N GLU A 300 25.62 7.17 0.08
CA GLU A 300 25.93 7.92 -1.14
C GLU A 300 26.98 9.01 -0.89
N ARG A 301 26.90 9.68 0.28
CA ARG A 301 27.90 10.68 0.66
C ARG A 301 29.27 10.08 0.94
N LYS A 302 29.32 8.89 1.55
CA LYS A 302 30.58 8.19 1.87
C LYS A 302 31.22 7.55 0.66
N ASN A 303 30.41 7.02 -0.26
CA ASN A 303 30.85 6.39 -1.49
C ASN A 303 29.97 6.84 -2.66
N PRO A 304 30.26 8.00 -3.27
CA PRO A 304 29.42 8.60 -4.31
C PRO A 304 29.46 7.86 -5.63
N LYS A 305 30.48 7.02 -5.86
CA LYS A 305 30.60 6.22 -7.09
C LYS A 305 29.87 4.88 -7.02
N ALA A 306 29.58 4.38 -5.81
CA ALA A 306 28.93 3.08 -5.61
C ALA A 306 27.61 2.93 -6.38
N GLY A 307 26.80 3.98 -6.53
CA GLY A 307 25.53 3.92 -7.27
C GLY A 307 25.71 3.66 -8.77
N LYS A 308 26.93 3.84 -9.30
CA LYS A 308 27.29 3.54 -10.68
C LYS A 308 27.87 2.12 -10.84
N GLU A 309 28.24 1.46 -9.75
CA GLU A 309 28.84 0.12 -9.79
C GLU A 309 27.79 -0.97 -10.03
N TRP A 310 28.16 -2.02 -10.76
CA TRP A 310 27.30 -3.15 -11.08
C TRP A 310 26.70 -3.81 -9.84
N ALA A 311 27.52 -4.00 -8.80
CA ALA A 311 27.13 -4.64 -7.54
C ALA A 311 25.92 -3.96 -6.88
N TRP A 312 25.78 -2.64 -7.02
CA TRP A 312 24.72 -1.86 -6.40
C TRP A 312 23.50 -1.67 -7.28
N PHE A 313 23.55 -2.05 -8.56
CA PHE A 313 22.44 -1.91 -9.48
C PHE A 313 21.24 -2.77 -9.05
N TRP A 314 20.04 -2.35 -9.45
CA TRP A 314 18.81 -3.05 -9.10
C TRP A 314 18.74 -4.40 -9.81
N LEU A 315 18.32 -5.44 -9.10
CA LEU A 315 18.00 -6.74 -9.69
C LEU A 315 16.70 -6.69 -10.53
N PHE A 316 15.83 -5.73 -10.26
CA PHE A 316 14.65 -5.46 -11.07
C PHE A 316 14.58 -3.97 -11.39
N PRO A 317 15.33 -3.47 -12.40
CA PRO A 317 15.30 -2.05 -12.75
C PRO A 317 13.97 -1.67 -13.41
N ALA A 318 13.52 -0.43 -13.19
CA ALA A 318 12.40 0.13 -13.92
C ALA A 318 12.78 0.39 -15.39
N PRO A 319 11.85 0.13 -16.34
CA PRO A 319 12.12 0.36 -17.76
C PRO A 319 12.37 1.84 -18.08
N ARG A 320 11.76 2.75 -17.31
CA ARG A 320 11.90 4.20 -17.46
C ARG A 320 12.60 4.80 -16.26
N LEU A 321 13.37 5.87 -16.50
CA LEU A 321 13.92 6.71 -15.45
C LEU A 321 12.81 7.40 -14.68
N SER A 322 13.08 7.72 -13.43
CA SER A 322 12.21 8.55 -12.61
C SER A 322 13.00 9.49 -11.74
N THR A 323 12.35 10.58 -11.37
CA THR A 323 12.92 11.55 -10.43
C THR A 323 12.86 10.95 -9.04
N ASP A 324 14.03 10.78 -8.42
CA ASP A 324 14.13 10.41 -7.03
C ASP A 324 13.46 11.52 -6.19
N PRO A 325 12.42 11.19 -5.41
CA PRO A 325 11.66 12.20 -4.70
C PRO A 325 12.40 12.81 -3.51
N ASP A 326 13.44 12.17 -2.99
CA ASP A 326 14.21 12.70 -1.86
C ASP A 326 15.36 13.60 -2.33
N THR A 327 15.94 13.30 -3.50
CA THR A 327 17.10 14.06 -4.03
C THR A 327 16.79 14.94 -5.24
N GLY A 328 15.64 14.76 -5.90
CA GLY A 328 15.27 15.45 -7.14
C GLY A 328 16.03 14.98 -8.38
N ILE A 329 16.91 13.98 -8.25
CA ILE A 329 17.77 13.50 -9.33
C ILE A 329 17.01 12.52 -10.23
N LEU A 330 17.00 12.76 -11.54
CA LEU A 330 16.50 11.81 -12.53
C LEU A 330 17.44 10.61 -12.65
N ARG A 331 17.03 9.45 -12.14
CA ARG A 331 17.86 8.23 -12.09
C ARG A 331 17.05 6.96 -12.31
N ARG A 332 17.75 5.84 -12.48
CA ARG A 332 17.15 4.51 -12.61
C ARG A 332 16.62 4.07 -11.24
N HIS A 333 15.30 3.90 -11.15
CA HIS A 333 14.64 3.33 -9.98
C HIS A 333 14.46 1.82 -10.15
N HIS A 334 14.19 1.10 -9.07
CA HIS A 334 13.73 -0.27 -9.18
C HIS A 334 12.28 -0.33 -9.72
N PHE A 335 11.85 -1.52 -10.12
CA PHE A 335 10.51 -1.78 -10.60
C PHE A 335 9.46 -1.41 -9.54
N TYR A 336 8.30 -0.90 -9.97
CA TYR A 336 7.33 -0.29 -9.06
C TYR A 336 6.40 -1.32 -8.41
N ASP A 337 6.15 -1.15 -7.10
CA ASP A 337 5.29 -2.03 -6.30
C ASP A 337 3.85 -2.09 -6.83
N GLY A 338 3.28 -0.94 -7.23
CA GLY A 338 1.95 -0.85 -7.81
C GLY A 338 1.86 -1.58 -9.15
N SER A 339 2.87 -1.45 -10.01
CA SER A 339 2.93 -2.16 -11.30
C SER A 339 3.01 -3.67 -11.11
N TYR A 340 3.87 -4.14 -10.21
CA TYR A 340 3.98 -5.55 -9.87
C TYR A 340 2.68 -6.10 -9.25
N GLY A 341 2.08 -5.38 -8.30
CA GLY A 341 0.82 -5.78 -7.67
C GLY A 341 -0.37 -5.77 -8.63
N ASN A 342 -0.39 -4.88 -9.62
CA ASN A 342 -1.35 -4.90 -10.72
C ASN A 342 -1.16 -6.14 -11.60
N ALA A 343 0.08 -6.45 -11.99
CA ALA A 343 0.40 -7.62 -12.82
C ALA A 343 -0.03 -8.94 -12.15
N LEU A 344 0.23 -9.10 -10.85
CA LEU A 344 -0.23 -10.27 -10.09
C LEU A 344 -1.76 -10.41 -10.07
N ARG A 345 -2.48 -9.30 -9.86
CA ARG A 345 -3.95 -9.30 -9.87
C ARG A 345 -4.52 -9.69 -11.21
N GLU A 346 -3.95 -9.15 -12.29
CA GLU A 346 -4.41 -9.45 -13.65
C GLU A 346 -4.07 -10.89 -14.05
N ALA A 347 -2.89 -11.39 -13.70
CA ALA A 347 -2.52 -12.78 -13.94
C ALA A 347 -3.45 -13.75 -13.19
N ALA A 348 -3.76 -13.46 -11.92
CA ALA A 348 -4.70 -14.28 -11.15
C ALA A 348 -6.11 -14.27 -11.73
N ARG A 349 -6.58 -13.11 -12.23
CA ARG A 349 -7.87 -13.01 -12.92
C ARG A 349 -7.91 -13.89 -14.17
N ARG A 350 -6.84 -13.90 -14.97
CA ARG A 350 -6.71 -14.75 -16.17
C ARG A 350 -6.60 -16.24 -15.83
N ALA A 351 -5.95 -16.56 -14.72
CA ALA A 351 -5.80 -17.91 -14.20
C ALA A 351 -7.11 -18.53 -13.64
N GLY A 352 -8.22 -17.77 -13.63
CA GLY A 352 -9.48 -18.20 -13.04
C GLY A 352 -9.43 -18.32 -11.51
N ILE A 353 -8.58 -17.53 -10.83
CA ILE A 353 -8.49 -17.54 -9.37
C ILE A 353 -9.54 -16.62 -8.78
N GLU A 354 -10.53 -17.21 -8.12
CA GLU A 354 -11.64 -16.48 -7.49
C GLU A 354 -11.19 -15.65 -6.29
N LYS A 355 -10.22 -16.16 -5.52
CA LYS A 355 -9.70 -15.49 -4.33
C LYS A 355 -8.93 -14.22 -4.74
N ARG A 356 -9.15 -13.13 -3.99
CA ARG A 356 -8.39 -11.89 -4.20
C ARG A 356 -6.89 -12.09 -3.97
N VAL A 357 -6.09 -11.80 -4.99
CA VAL A 357 -4.62 -11.92 -4.93
C VAL A 357 -3.94 -10.57 -4.67
N ARG A 358 -2.99 -10.56 -3.75
CA ARG A 358 -2.10 -9.44 -3.40
C ARG A 358 -0.69 -9.98 -3.25
N SER A 359 0.33 -9.13 -3.43
CA SER A 359 1.74 -9.57 -3.37
C SER A 359 2.14 -10.28 -2.08
N HIS A 360 1.62 -9.86 -0.92
CA HIS A 360 1.90 -10.54 0.36
C HIS A 360 1.34 -11.97 0.45
N ASP A 361 0.37 -12.34 -0.39
CA ASP A 361 -0.24 -13.67 -0.35
C ASP A 361 0.74 -14.74 -0.88
N LEU A 362 1.64 -14.40 -1.81
CA LEU A 362 2.72 -15.30 -2.24
C LEU A 362 3.66 -15.65 -1.07
N ARG A 363 3.97 -14.66 -0.23
CA ARG A 363 4.77 -14.87 0.98
C ARG A 363 4.00 -15.66 2.05
N HIS A 364 2.68 -15.49 2.11
CA HIS A 364 1.84 -16.31 2.98
C HIS A 364 1.83 -17.78 2.53
N SER A 365 1.65 -18.03 1.23
CA SER A 365 1.77 -19.38 0.64
C SER A 365 3.13 -20.01 0.89
N PHE A 366 4.23 -19.27 0.69
CA PHE A 366 5.57 -19.76 1.02
C PHE A 366 5.67 -20.26 2.46
N ALA A 367 5.23 -19.42 3.40
CA ALA A 367 5.33 -19.73 4.82
C ALA A 367 4.48 -20.94 5.21
N THR A 368 3.26 -21.02 4.70
CA THR A 368 2.36 -22.15 4.95
C THR A 368 2.89 -23.42 4.32
N HIS A 369 3.33 -23.40 3.05
CA HIS A 369 3.86 -24.59 2.37
C HIS A 369 5.13 -25.13 3.03
N LEU A 370 6.01 -24.26 3.57
CA LEU A 370 7.16 -24.71 4.35
C LEU A 370 6.76 -25.40 5.65
N LEU A 371 5.73 -24.90 6.34
CA LEU A 371 5.22 -25.58 7.55
C LEU A 371 4.56 -26.91 7.20
N GLU A 372 3.79 -26.96 6.11
CA GLU A 372 3.18 -28.19 5.60
C GLU A 372 4.23 -29.23 5.18
N SER A 373 5.39 -28.79 4.70
CA SER A 373 6.53 -29.67 4.40
C SER A 373 7.38 -30.05 5.63
N GLY A 374 6.94 -29.70 6.84
CA GLY A 374 7.61 -30.06 8.09
C GLY A 374 8.73 -29.12 8.54
N THR A 375 8.87 -27.94 7.93
CA THR A 375 9.86 -26.94 8.39
C THR A 375 9.49 -26.45 9.78
N ASP A 376 10.47 -26.35 10.68
CA ASP A 376 10.20 -25.85 12.03
C ASP A 376 9.89 -24.35 12.03
N ILE A 377 9.10 -23.92 13.02
CA ILE A 377 8.63 -22.54 13.12
C ILE A 377 9.76 -21.52 13.35
N ARG A 378 10.89 -21.93 13.93
CA ARG A 378 12.03 -21.04 14.20
C ARG A 378 12.83 -20.78 12.92
N THR A 379 13.12 -21.82 12.15
CA THR A 379 13.68 -21.67 10.80
C THR A 379 12.78 -20.79 9.94
N LEU A 380 11.46 -21.02 9.95
CA LEU A 380 10.54 -20.14 9.23
C LEU A 380 10.58 -18.69 9.74
N GLN A 381 10.67 -18.48 11.05
CA GLN A 381 10.78 -17.15 11.65
C GLN A 381 12.01 -16.39 11.12
N GLU A 382 13.16 -17.07 11.04
CA GLU A 382 14.41 -16.54 10.51
C GLU A 382 14.31 -16.24 9.00
N LEU A 383 13.81 -17.21 8.22
CA LEU A 383 13.55 -17.08 6.79
C LEU A 383 12.52 -16.00 6.42
N LEU A 384 11.72 -15.53 7.37
CA LEU A 384 10.80 -14.40 7.21
C LEU A 384 11.32 -13.11 7.87
N GLY A 385 12.36 -13.18 8.70
CA GLY A 385 12.85 -12.03 9.47
C GLY A 385 11.79 -11.45 10.39
N HIS A 386 11.06 -12.32 11.09
CA HIS A 386 10.09 -11.90 12.09
C HIS A 386 10.79 -11.72 13.44
N ALA A 387 10.75 -10.49 13.97
CA ALA A 387 11.33 -10.20 15.29
C ALA A 387 10.61 -10.95 16.43
N ASP A 388 9.33 -11.26 16.25
CA ASP A 388 8.49 -11.96 17.22
C ASP A 388 7.85 -13.19 16.56
N VAL A 389 8.01 -14.35 17.20
CA VAL A 389 7.45 -15.64 16.78
C VAL A 389 5.92 -15.59 16.71
N SER A 390 5.25 -14.74 17.48
CA SER A 390 3.79 -14.55 17.43
C SER A 390 3.30 -14.11 16.05
N THR A 391 4.17 -13.48 15.25
CA THR A 391 3.89 -13.10 13.86
C THR A 391 3.94 -14.32 12.94
N THR A 392 4.83 -15.27 13.20
CA THR A 392 4.98 -16.53 12.43
C THR A 392 3.89 -17.54 12.80
N MET A 393 3.46 -17.57 14.07
CA MET A 393 2.38 -18.43 14.56
C MET A 393 1.04 -18.24 13.82
N ILE A 394 0.85 -17.12 13.11
CA ILE A 394 -0.36 -16.93 12.29
C ILE A 394 -0.46 -18.03 11.21
N TYR A 395 0.68 -18.53 10.69
CA TYR A 395 0.70 -19.58 9.67
C TYR A 395 0.41 -20.97 10.22
N THR A 396 0.66 -21.23 11.51
CA THR A 396 0.35 -22.54 12.11
C THR A 396 -1.14 -22.82 12.14
N HIS A 397 -1.99 -21.79 12.09
CA HIS A 397 -3.43 -21.97 11.98
C HIS A 397 -3.87 -22.41 10.57
N VAL A 398 -3.12 -22.03 9.54
CA VAL A 398 -3.43 -22.37 8.14
C VAL A 398 -2.81 -23.69 7.74
N ALA A 399 -1.56 -23.94 8.15
CA ALA A 399 -0.83 -25.17 7.89
C ALA A 399 -1.40 -26.39 8.65
N ARG A 400 -2.34 -26.17 9.60
CA ARG A 400 -3.16 -27.24 10.17
C ARG A 400 -4.13 -27.74 9.10
N ASN A 401 -3.60 -28.54 8.18
CA ASN A 401 -4.41 -29.39 7.32
C ASN A 401 -5.04 -30.46 8.21
N PHE A 402 -6.27 -30.25 8.66
CA PHE A 402 -6.99 -31.21 9.50
C PHE A 402 -7.01 -32.62 8.87
N SER A 403 -7.08 -32.69 7.53
CA SER A 403 -6.99 -33.92 6.76
C SER A 403 -5.63 -34.64 6.91
N HIS A 404 -4.51 -33.92 6.95
CA HIS A 404 -3.18 -34.52 7.22
C HIS A 404 -2.95 -34.80 8.71
N ALA A 405 -3.68 -34.12 9.59
CA ALA A 405 -3.71 -34.41 11.03
C ALA A 405 -4.61 -35.60 11.39
N GLY A 406 -5.09 -36.37 10.39
CA GLY A 406 -5.90 -37.57 10.57
C GLY A 406 -7.40 -37.32 10.80
N ALA A 407 -7.86 -36.08 10.69
CA ALA A 407 -9.29 -35.78 10.70
C ALA A 407 -9.85 -35.97 9.29
N THR A 408 -10.24 -37.20 8.97
CA THR A 408 -11.03 -37.52 7.77
C THR A 408 -12.45 -37.02 7.95
N SER A 409 -13.04 -36.41 6.91
CA SER A 409 -14.45 -36.05 6.97
C SER A 409 -15.28 -37.33 7.09
N PRO A 410 -16.28 -37.41 7.98
CA PRO A 410 -17.21 -38.55 7.98
C PRO A 410 -17.88 -38.78 6.62
N LEU A 411 -18.03 -37.73 5.79
CA LEU A 411 -18.57 -37.84 4.44
C LEU A 411 -17.64 -38.62 3.49
N ASP A 412 -16.32 -38.52 3.67
CA ASP A 412 -15.34 -39.25 2.84
C ASP A 412 -15.38 -40.76 3.15
N GLN A 413 -16.07 -41.16 4.22
CA GLN A 413 -16.32 -42.57 4.55
C GLN A 413 -17.54 -43.12 3.80
N PHE A 414 -18.34 -42.27 3.13
CA PHE A 414 -19.53 -42.71 2.39
C PHE A 414 -19.19 -43.42 1.07
N GLU A 415 -17.96 -43.28 0.54
CA GLU A 415 -17.51 -44.10 -0.60
C GLU A 415 -17.56 -45.62 -0.29
N GLN A 416 -17.51 -46.01 0.99
CA GLN A 416 -17.72 -47.41 1.40
C GLN A 416 -19.20 -47.84 1.39
N PHE A 417 -20.14 -46.88 1.40
CA PHE A 417 -21.59 -47.12 1.35
C PHE A 417 -22.17 -46.94 -0.06
N ASP A 418 -21.55 -46.14 -0.93
CA ASP A 418 -21.97 -45.99 -2.35
C ASP A 418 -21.76 -47.27 -3.19
N GLN A 419 -21.04 -48.28 -2.67
CA GLN A 419 -21.02 -49.62 -3.28
C GLN A 419 -22.37 -50.37 -3.15
N PHE A 420 -23.28 -49.94 -2.26
CA PHE A 420 -24.62 -50.50 -2.14
C PHE A 420 -25.63 -49.86 -3.10
N ASP A 421 -25.29 -48.76 -3.77
CA ASP A 421 -26.15 -48.04 -4.72
C ASP A 421 -26.19 -48.68 -6.13
N GLN A 422 -25.60 -49.88 -6.28
CA GLN A 422 -25.80 -50.70 -7.49
C GLN A 422 -27.22 -51.29 -7.60
N PHE A 423 -28.06 -51.18 -6.57
CA PHE A 423 -29.47 -51.61 -6.65
C PHE A 423 -30.38 -50.64 -7.41
N ASP A 424 -30.02 -49.34 -7.51
CA ASP A 424 -30.80 -48.33 -8.24
C ASP A 424 -30.58 -48.36 -9.77
N ARG A 425 -29.82 -49.35 -10.27
CA ARG A 425 -29.59 -49.59 -11.72
C ARG A 425 -30.16 -50.92 -12.22
N LEU A 426 -31.09 -51.55 -11.50
CA LEU A 426 -31.87 -52.65 -12.06
C LEU A 426 -32.96 -52.09 -13.01
N PRO A 427 -33.06 -52.58 -14.25
CA PRO A 427 -34.17 -52.21 -15.13
C PRO A 427 -35.51 -52.54 -14.46
N LEU A 428 -36.49 -51.65 -14.56
CA LEU A 428 -37.86 -51.79 -14.04
C LEU A 428 -38.64 -53.02 -14.54
N GLU A 429 -38.04 -53.90 -15.36
CA GLU A 429 -38.69 -55.05 -16.00
C GLU A 429 -38.61 -56.37 -15.21
N ILE A 430 -38.02 -56.38 -14.00
CA ILE A 430 -38.01 -57.59 -13.15
C ILE A 430 -38.51 -57.26 -11.74
N LEU A 431 -39.76 -56.81 -11.63
CA LEU A 431 -40.54 -57.01 -10.42
C LEU A 431 -41.56 -58.11 -10.71
N PRO A 432 -41.44 -59.32 -10.12
CA PRO A 432 -42.50 -60.30 -10.22
C PRO A 432 -43.76 -59.69 -9.60
N SER A 433 -44.89 -59.81 -10.31
CA SER A 433 -46.23 -59.43 -9.83
C SER A 433 -46.44 -59.95 -8.40
N ILE A 434 -46.27 -59.08 -7.40
CA ILE A 434 -46.64 -59.39 -6.03
C ILE A 434 -48.16 -59.41 -6.02
N GLY A 435 -48.71 -60.62 -6.08
CA GLY A 435 -50.13 -60.89 -5.95
C GLY A 435 -50.68 -60.31 -4.64
N SER A 436 -51.96 -59.97 -4.72
CA SER A 436 -52.83 -59.44 -3.66
C SER A 436 -52.44 -59.87 -2.25
N ILE A 437 -51.95 -58.92 -1.44
CA ILE A 437 -51.84 -59.10 0.01
C ILE A 437 -53.25 -58.93 0.60
N PRO A 438 -53.80 -59.94 1.31
CA PRO A 438 -55.13 -59.85 1.90
C PRO A 438 -55.15 -58.89 3.10
N SER A 439 -56.21 -58.08 3.19
CA SER A 439 -56.47 -57.11 4.25
C SER A 439 -56.46 -57.77 5.64
N PRO A 440 -55.73 -57.25 6.64
CA PRO A 440 -55.83 -57.76 8.00
C PRO A 440 -57.16 -57.33 8.62
N THR A 441 -58.00 -58.32 8.91
CA THR A 441 -59.21 -58.21 9.74
C THR A 441 -58.85 -57.75 11.16
N PRO A 442 -59.66 -56.87 11.80
CA PRO A 442 -59.44 -56.48 13.19
C PRO A 442 -59.83 -57.63 14.12
N ALA A 443 -58.90 -58.04 14.98
CA ALA A 443 -59.14 -59.00 16.05
C ALA A 443 -59.68 -58.28 17.31
N PRO A 444 -60.47 -58.98 18.16
CA PRO A 444 -61.60 -58.46 18.94
C PRO A 444 -61.27 -57.60 20.16
#